data_AF-A0A1H7A4S8-F1
#
_entry.id   AF-A0A1H7A4S8-F1
#
_cell.length_a   1.000
_cell.length_b   1.000
_cell.length_c   1.000
_cell.angle_alpha   90.00
_cell.angle_beta   90.00
_cell.angle_gamma   90.00
#
_symmetry.space_group_name_H-M   'P 1'
#
loop_
_entity.id
_entity.type
_entity.pdbx_description
1 polymer ?
#
loop_
_entity_poly.entity_id
_entity_poly.type
_entity_poly.pdbx_seq_one_letter_code
_entity_poly.pdbx_strand_id
1 'polypeptide(L)'
;MQEIIKSEIINTEKSRYNLELIKTANGLFYVSIGQSVFVYQLDTIDSNIRIRPSDLDEIIQILVSYQSEIKKNYFGKKVLTDFRKKEIINRYLNKCLEIETLAVQFDCSVTEIRQLFFENNIAVTSNSITKDKPARRFWRRKRKRSG
;
A
#
# COMPACT_ATOMS: atom_id res chain seq x y z
N MET A 1 -16.96 30.36 -23.52
CA MET A 1 -15.90 30.19 -22.50
C MET A 1 -16.29 29.02 -21.60
N GLN A 2 -15.32 28.18 -21.23
CA GLN A 2 -15.56 27.07 -20.30
C GLN A 2 -14.98 27.48 -18.93
N GLU A 3 -15.72 27.21 -17.87
CA GLU A 3 -15.33 27.52 -16.50
C GLU A 3 -15.12 26.22 -15.73
N ILE A 4 -13.95 26.08 -15.09
CA ILE A 4 -13.67 24.94 -14.21
C ILE A 4 -14.19 25.31 -12.82
N ILE A 5 -15.21 24.58 -12.36
CA ILE A 5 -15.83 24.80 -11.06
C ILE A 5 -15.01 24.13 -9.96
N LYS A 6 -14.58 22.90 -10.22
CA LYS A 6 -13.83 22.08 -9.26
C LYS A 6 -12.81 21.24 -10.01
N SER A 7 -11.63 21.06 -9.42
CA SER A 7 -10.57 20.20 -9.95
C SER A 7 -9.95 19.40 -8.81
N GLU A 8 -9.74 18.11 -9.05
CA GLU A 8 -9.00 17.20 -8.17
C GLU A 8 -7.93 16.49 -8.98
N ILE A 9 -6.74 16.33 -8.38
CA ILE A 9 -5.58 15.73 -9.04
C ILE A 9 -5.18 14.49 -8.26
N ILE A 10 -5.01 13.37 -8.96
CA ILE A 10 -4.52 12.12 -8.40
C ILE A 10 -3.20 11.79 -9.08
N ASN A 11 -2.12 11.81 -8.29
CA ASN A 11 -0.80 11.45 -8.78
C ASN A 11 -0.46 10.01 -8.39
N THR A 12 0.04 9.26 -9.36
CA THR A 12 0.62 7.93 -9.16
C THR A 12 2.05 7.94 -9.69
N GLU A 13 2.84 6.91 -9.40
CA GLU A 13 4.24 6.83 -9.83
C GLU A 13 4.42 6.93 -11.36
N LYS A 14 3.43 6.47 -12.14
CA LYS A 14 3.52 6.37 -13.60
C LYS A 14 2.51 7.21 -14.36
N SER A 15 1.55 7.81 -13.65
CA SER A 15 0.44 8.51 -14.28
C SER A 15 -0.11 9.61 -13.39
N ARG A 16 -0.67 10.64 -14.01
CA ARG A 16 -1.43 11.69 -13.36
C ARG A 16 -2.86 11.68 -13.90
N TYR A 17 -3.84 11.78 -13.01
CA TYR A 17 -5.23 11.93 -13.36
C TYR A 17 -5.73 13.29 -12.89
N ASN A 18 -6.43 14.02 -13.76
CA ASN A 18 -7.07 15.28 -13.44
C ASN A 18 -8.59 15.09 -13.61
N LEU A 19 -9.35 15.23 -12.53
CA LEU A 19 -10.81 15.17 -12.54
C LEU A 19 -11.36 16.58 -12.38
N GLU A 20 -12.11 17.05 -13.36
CA GLU A 20 -12.61 18.42 -13.41
C GLU A 20 -14.12 18.45 -13.59
N LEU A 21 -14.81 19.28 -12.82
CA LEU A 21 -16.19 19.65 -13.05
C LEU A 21 -16.21 20.96 -13.85
N ILE A 22 -16.68 20.90 -15.09
CA ILE A 22 -16.66 22.01 -16.03
C ILE A 22 -18.08 22.49 -16.30
N LYS A 23 -18.28 23.82 -16.31
CA LYS A 23 -19.50 24.47 -16.79
C LYS A 23 -19.22 25.19 -18.10
N THR A 24 -20.04 24.91 -19.09
CA THR A 24 -19.97 25.57 -20.40
C THR A 24 -20.73 26.90 -20.37
N ALA A 25 -20.44 27.76 -21.34
CA ALA A 25 -21.17 29.02 -21.53
C ALA A 25 -22.70 28.84 -21.64
N ASN A 26 -23.15 27.68 -22.13
CA ASN A 26 -24.57 27.34 -22.28
C ASN A 26 -25.20 26.85 -20.96
N GLY A 27 -24.45 26.87 -19.85
CA GLY A 27 -24.90 26.41 -18.54
C GLY A 27 -24.86 24.89 -18.34
N LEU A 28 -24.44 24.12 -19.36
CA LEU A 28 -24.31 22.66 -19.26
C LEU A 28 -23.06 22.29 -18.45
N PHE A 29 -23.22 21.32 -17.57
CA PHE A 29 -22.15 20.76 -16.74
C PHE A 29 -21.58 19.50 -17.38
N TYR A 30 -20.29 19.25 -17.18
CA TYR A 30 -19.60 18.03 -17.60
C TYR A 30 -18.55 17.64 -16.56
N VAL A 31 -18.32 16.34 -16.44
CA VAL A 31 -17.14 15.84 -15.73
C VAL A 31 -16.08 15.50 -16.78
N SER A 32 -14.89 16.09 -16.67
CA SER A 32 -13.73 15.76 -17.49
C SER A 32 -12.78 14.90 -16.68
N ILE A 33 -12.29 13.81 -17.28
CA ILE A 33 -11.26 12.97 -16.68
C ILE A 33 -10.09 12.95 -17.66
N GLY A 34 -9.04 13.68 -17.32
CA GLY A 34 -7.76 13.64 -18.01
C GLY A 34 -6.83 12.62 -17.37
N GLN A 35 -6.10 11.87 -18.18
CA GLN A 35 -5.02 11.00 -17.76
C GLN A 35 -3.78 11.33 -18.58
N SER A 36 -2.68 11.60 -17.90
CA SER A 36 -1.34 11.73 -18.47
C SER A 36 -0.50 10.54 -18.02
N VAL A 37 -0.07 9.69 -18.96
CA VAL A 37 0.82 8.56 -18.68
C VAL A 37 2.25 8.92 -19.07
N PHE A 38 3.19 8.80 -18.13
CA PHE A 38 4.60 9.04 -18.40
C PHE A 38 5.20 7.81 -19.09
N VAL A 39 5.57 7.95 -20.36
CA VAL A 39 6.21 6.91 -21.16
C VAL A 39 7.64 7.37 -21.45
N TYR A 40 8.64 6.59 -21.02
CA TYR A 40 10.08 6.80 -21.24
C TYR A 40 10.57 8.26 -21.38
N GLN A 41 11.06 8.85 -20.29
CA GLN A 41 11.85 10.10 -20.14
C GLN A 41 11.38 11.40 -20.82
N LEU A 42 10.59 11.39 -21.91
CA LEU A 42 10.19 12.57 -22.66
C LEU A 42 8.76 12.50 -23.24
N ASP A 43 8.16 11.32 -23.35
CA ASP A 43 6.82 11.19 -23.94
C ASP A 43 5.72 11.12 -22.87
N THR A 44 4.67 11.90 -23.08
CA THR A 44 3.45 11.85 -22.27
C THR A 44 2.29 11.49 -23.17
N ILE A 45 1.61 10.39 -22.83
CA ILE A 45 0.36 10.02 -23.52
C ILE A 45 -0.77 10.64 -22.71
N ASP A 46 -1.35 11.69 -23.27
CA ASP A 46 -2.52 12.35 -22.71
C ASP A 46 -3.79 11.78 -23.32
N SER A 47 -4.74 11.44 -22.47
CA SER A 47 -6.09 11.06 -22.84
C SER A 47 -7.08 11.85 -21.99
N ASN A 48 -8.20 12.23 -22.59
CA ASN A 48 -9.24 12.97 -21.86
C ASN A 48 -10.61 12.49 -22.32
N ILE A 49 -11.48 12.22 -21.36
CA ILE A 49 -12.87 11.87 -21.60
C ILE A 49 -13.77 12.92 -20.95
N ARG A 50 -14.87 13.25 -21.61
CA ARG A 50 -15.91 14.13 -21.08
C ARG A 50 -17.21 13.35 -20.91
N ILE A 51 -17.74 13.39 -19.70
CA ILE A 51 -18.94 12.66 -19.30
C ILE A 51 -20.06 13.67 -19.08
N ARG A 52 -21.23 13.37 -19.66
CA ARG A 52 -22.44 14.16 -19.44
C ARG A 52 -23.05 13.81 -18.07
N PRO A 53 -23.75 14.77 -17.42
CA PRO A 53 -24.38 14.52 -16.12
C PRO A 53 -25.43 13.40 -16.17
N SER A 54 -26.15 13.28 -17.30
CA SER A 54 -27.16 12.22 -17.52
C SER A 54 -26.58 10.81 -17.46
N ASP A 55 -25.30 10.67 -17.82
CA ASP A 55 -24.65 9.38 -18.00
C ASP A 55 -23.78 9.04 -16.75
N LEU A 56 -23.63 10.00 -15.82
CA LEU A 56 -22.68 9.93 -14.71
C LEU A 56 -23.06 8.85 -13.69
N ASP A 57 -24.34 8.77 -13.32
CA ASP A 57 -24.80 7.81 -12.31
C ASP A 57 -24.59 6.37 -12.78
N GLU A 58 -24.90 6.08 -14.05
CA GLU A 58 -24.70 4.77 -14.65
C GLU A 58 -23.21 4.40 -14.72
N ILE A 59 -22.36 5.34 -15.16
CA ILE A 59 -20.91 5.14 -15.19
C ILE A 59 -20.37 4.87 -13.77
N ILE A 60 -20.81 5.62 -12.75
CA ILE A 60 -20.39 5.40 -11.37
C ILE A 60 -20.77 4.00 -10.90
N GLN A 61 -22.00 3.54 -11.17
CA GLN A 61 -22.43 2.20 -10.79
C GLN A 61 -21.57 1.11 -11.45
N ILE A 62 -21.28 1.26 -12.73
CA ILE A 62 -20.41 0.33 -13.47
C ILE A 62 -18.99 0.33 -12.89
N LEU A 63 -18.40 1.51 -12.65
CA LEU A 63 -17.06 1.62 -12.08
C LEU A 63 -16.97 1.03 -10.66
N VAL A 64 -18.00 1.20 -9.83
CA VAL A 64 -18.09 0.59 -8.50
C VAL A 64 -18.19 -0.93 -8.60
N SER A 65 -18.99 -1.44 -9.54
CA SER A 65 -19.09 -2.88 -9.80
C SER A 65 -17.72 -3.47 -10.20
N TYR A 66 -17.05 -2.86 -11.17
CA TYR A 66 -15.71 -3.26 -11.59
C TYR A 66 -14.69 -3.17 -10.45
N GLN A 67 -14.78 -2.16 -9.59
CA GLN A 67 -13.91 -2.08 -8.42
C GLN A 67 -14.08 -3.32 -7.52
N SER A 68 -15.32 -3.79 -7.34
CA SER A 68 -15.61 -4.98 -6.52
C SER A 68 -15.05 -6.26 -7.14
N GLU A 69 -15.13 -6.40 -8.47
CA GLU A 69 -14.59 -7.54 -9.21
C GLU A 69 -13.06 -7.54 -9.23
N ILE A 70 -12.46 -6.38 -9.48
CA ILE A 70 -11.01 -6.20 -9.40
C ILE A 70 -10.54 -6.58 -8.00
N LYS A 71 -11.18 -6.11 -6.92
CA LYS A 71 -10.79 -6.49 -5.55
C LYS A 71 -10.87 -8.00 -5.27
N LYS A 72 -11.80 -8.72 -5.90
CA LYS A 72 -11.95 -10.18 -5.74
C LYS A 72 -10.86 -10.95 -6.50
N ASN A 73 -10.52 -10.50 -7.71
CA ASN A 73 -9.62 -11.23 -8.61
C ASN A 73 -8.16 -10.77 -8.50
N TYR A 74 -7.94 -9.55 -8.02
CA TYR A 74 -6.63 -8.98 -7.82
C TYR A 74 -6.11 -9.41 -6.44
N PHE A 75 -5.42 -10.55 -6.38
CA PHE A 75 -4.48 -10.89 -5.30
C PHE A 75 -3.23 -9.97 -5.31
N GLY A 76 -3.40 -8.72 -5.73
CA GLY A 76 -2.31 -7.75 -5.74
C GLY A 76 -1.99 -7.36 -4.30
N LYS A 77 -0.69 -7.40 -3.98
CA LYS A 77 -0.10 -6.88 -2.75
C LYS A 77 -0.94 -5.72 -2.22
N LYS A 78 -1.50 -5.87 -1.02
CA LYS A 78 -2.21 -4.78 -0.34
C LYS A 78 -1.29 -3.57 -0.34
N VAL A 79 -1.60 -2.56 -1.15
CA VAL A 79 -0.80 -1.34 -1.18
C VAL A 79 -0.77 -0.79 0.25
N LEU A 80 0.44 -0.61 0.76
CA LEU A 80 0.69 -0.04 2.07
C LEU A 80 0.24 1.42 2.07
N THR A 81 -1.01 1.66 2.44
CA THR A 81 -1.52 3.00 2.68
C THR A 81 -0.72 3.67 3.79
N ASP A 82 -0.61 5.00 3.77
CA ASP A 82 0.17 5.74 4.78
C ASP A 82 -0.30 5.48 6.21
N PHE A 83 -1.60 5.25 6.39
CA PHE A 83 -2.17 4.81 7.66
C PHE A 83 -1.56 3.48 8.13
N ARG A 84 -1.50 2.48 7.24
CA ARG A 84 -0.91 1.17 7.55
C ARG A 84 0.59 1.24 7.77
N LYS A 85 1.31 2.06 7.00
CA LYS A 85 2.74 2.31 7.22
C LYS A 85 3.02 2.81 8.63
N LYS A 86 2.25 3.82 9.08
CA LYS A 86 2.33 4.35 10.46
C LYS A 86 1.97 3.29 11.50
N GLU A 87 0.97 2.46 11.23
CA GLU A 87 0.59 1.38 12.14
C GLU A 87 1.67 0.31 12.29
N ILE A 88 2.33 -0.08 11.20
CA ILE A 88 3.46 -1.03 11.22
C ILE A 88 4.62 -0.47 12.05
N ILE A 89 4.98 0.80 11.82
CA ILE A 89 6.02 1.48 12.59
C ILE A 89 5.66 1.53 14.08
N ASN A 90 4.42 1.92 14.41
CA ASN A 90 3.96 1.96 15.80
C ASN A 90 3.98 0.59 16.46
N ARG A 91 3.61 -0.48 15.75
CA ARG A 91 3.65 -1.84 16.30
C ARG A 91 5.08 -2.35 16.48
N TYR A 92 5.99 -2.01 15.57
CA TYR A 92 7.41 -2.33 15.70
C TYR A 92 8.02 -1.64 16.92
N LEU A 93 7.82 -0.32 17.05
CA LEU A 93 8.42 0.48 18.13
C LEU A 93 7.80 0.18 19.51
N ASN A 94 6.48 0.02 19.60
CA ASN A 94 5.80 -0.12 20.89
C ASN A 94 5.70 -1.56 21.38
N LYS A 95 5.64 -2.55 20.46
CA LYS A 95 5.43 -3.96 20.81
C LYS A 95 6.66 -4.84 20.51
N CYS A 96 7.74 -4.25 20.00
CA CYS A 96 8.98 -4.94 19.63
C CYS A 96 8.75 -6.21 18.80
N LEU A 97 7.76 -6.18 17.88
CA LEU A 97 7.44 -7.32 17.05
C LEU A 97 8.52 -7.55 16.00
N GLU A 98 8.85 -8.81 15.75
CA GLU A 98 9.77 -9.18 14.68
C GLU A 98 9.17 -8.84 13.31
N ILE A 99 10.05 -8.50 12.36
CA ILE A 99 9.64 -8.11 11.00
C ILE A 99 8.83 -9.22 10.32
N GLU A 100 9.20 -10.49 10.56
CA GLU A 100 8.50 -11.65 10.02
C GLU A 100 7.06 -11.73 10.52
N THR A 101 6.86 -11.41 11.80
CA THR A 101 5.51 -11.35 12.41
C THR A 101 4.70 -10.20 11.83
N LEU A 102 5.33 -9.03 11.62
CA LEU A 102 4.69 -7.89 10.97
C LEU A 102 4.34 -8.18 9.51
N ALA A 103 5.21 -8.89 8.78
CA ALA A 103 4.97 -9.31 7.40
C ALA A 103 3.71 -10.18 7.29
N VAL A 104 3.54 -11.13 8.20
CA VAL A 104 2.34 -11.98 8.27
C VAL A 104 1.10 -11.16 8.66
N GLN A 105 1.20 -10.30 9.68
CA GLN A 105 0.04 -9.51 10.16
C GLN A 105 -0.49 -8.53 9.11
N PHE A 106 0.42 -7.90 8.37
CA PHE A 106 0.07 -6.89 7.38
C PHE A 106 -0.01 -7.43 5.96
N ASP A 107 0.20 -8.74 5.78
CA ASP A 107 0.12 -9.42 4.48
C ASP A 107 1.03 -8.74 3.45
N CYS A 108 2.27 -8.49 3.88
CA CYS A 108 3.32 -7.77 3.16
C CYS A 108 4.59 -8.64 3.11
N SER A 109 5.46 -8.40 2.14
CA SER A 109 6.76 -9.06 2.11
C SER A 109 7.70 -8.46 3.17
N VAL A 110 8.59 -9.31 3.71
CA VAL A 110 9.63 -8.88 4.66
C VAL A 110 10.51 -7.77 4.06
N THR A 111 10.78 -7.83 2.75
CA THR A 111 11.53 -6.81 2.01
C THR A 111 10.84 -5.45 2.00
N GLU A 112 9.51 -5.41 1.87
CA GLU A 112 8.74 -4.15 1.89
C GLU A 112 8.76 -3.49 3.27
N ILE A 113 8.68 -4.29 4.33
CA ILE A 113 8.76 -3.76 5.70
C ILE A 113 10.18 -3.25 5.99
N ARG A 114 11.22 -3.96 5.52
CA ARG A 114 12.61 -3.48 5.64
C ARG A 114 12.82 -2.17 4.89
N GLN A 115 12.27 -2.06 3.67
CA GLN A 115 12.34 -0.85 2.89
C GLN A 115 11.59 0.31 3.58
N LEU A 116 10.40 0.04 4.12
CA LEU A 116 9.65 1.03 4.92
C LEU A 116 10.46 1.54 6.10
N PHE A 117 11.15 0.66 6.83
CA PHE A 117 11.98 1.05 7.97
C PHE A 117 13.24 1.79 7.54
N PHE A 118 13.85 1.43 6.42
CA PHE A 118 14.98 2.16 5.84
C PHE A 118 14.60 3.59 5.46
N GLU A 119 13.49 3.77 4.74
CA GLU A 119 12.96 5.09 4.35
C GLU A 119 12.64 5.99 5.56
N ASN A 120 12.29 5.39 6.70
CA ASN A 120 11.97 6.09 7.94
C ASN A 120 13.14 6.14 8.95
N ASN A 121 14.36 5.76 8.55
CA ASN A 121 15.56 5.73 9.41
C ASN A 121 15.40 4.89 10.70
N ILE A 122 14.64 3.80 10.65
CA ILE A 122 14.44 2.90 11.77
C ILE A 122 15.44 1.74 11.69
N ALA A 123 16.34 1.66 12.67
CA ALA A 123 17.34 0.59 12.75
C ALA A 123 16.70 -0.75 13.10
N VAL A 124 16.84 -1.73 12.19
CA VAL A 124 16.39 -3.11 12.42
C VAL A 124 17.46 -3.87 13.17
N THR A 125 17.23 -4.15 14.46
CA THR A 125 18.09 -5.04 15.24
C THR A 125 17.55 -6.46 15.18
N SER A 126 18.38 -7.42 14.76
CA SER A 126 18.08 -8.84 14.92
C SER A 126 18.34 -9.23 16.38
N ASN A 127 17.27 -9.36 17.16
CA ASN A 127 17.35 -9.95 18.50
C ASN A 127 17.53 -11.47 18.38
N SER A 128 18.62 -11.95 17.77
CA SER A 128 19.01 -13.34 17.96
C SER A 128 19.53 -13.47 19.38
N ILE A 129 18.65 -13.83 20.30
CA ILE A 129 19.04 -14.35 21.61
C ILE A 129 20.01 -15.50 21.31
N THR A 130 21.29 -15.32 21.64
CA THR A 130 22.27 -16.39 21.53
C THR A 130 21.73 -17.56 22.32
N LYS A 131 21.43 -18.67 21.63
CA LYS A 131 21.06 -19.92 22.28
C LYS A 131 22.28 -20.39 23.05
N ASP A 132 22.44 -19.92 24.28
CA ASP A 132 23.44 -20.42 25.20
C ASP A 132 23.20 -21.92 25.30
N LYS A 133 24.22 -22.68 24.89
CA LYS A 133 24.20 -24.14 24.90
C LYS A 133 23.74 -24.57 26.30
N PRO A 134 22.73 -25.44 26.43
CA PRO A 134 22.29 -25.86 27.75
C PRO A 134 23.49 -26.42 28.49
N ALA A 135 23.79 -25.84 29.66
CA ALA A 135 24.89 -26.26 30.51
C ALA A 135 24.84 -27.78 30.63
N ARG A 136 25.91 -28.47 30.21
CA ARG A 136 26.02 -29.92 30.24
C ARG A 136 25.65 -30.39 31.64
N ARG A 137 24.42 -30.90 31.82
CA ARG A 137 24.00 -31.53 33.07
C ARG A 137 24.91 -32.73 33.25
N PHE A 138 25.89 -32.60 34.14
CA PHE A 138 26.71 -33.70 34.59
C PHE A 138 25.79 -34.75 35.21
N TRP A 139 25.46 -35.77 34.43
CA TRP A 139 24.86 -36.99 34.94
C TRP A 139 25.91 -37.67 35.83
N ARG A 140 25.95 -37.28 37.11
CA ARG A 140 26.62 -38.08 38.15
C ARG A 140 25.82 -39.38 38.30
N ARG A 141 26.21 -40.42 37.53
CA ARG A 141 25.82 -41.79 37.85
C ARG A 141 26.34 -42.10 39.25
N LYS A 142 25.43 -42.20 40.24
CA LYS A 142 25.73 -42.80 41.54
C LYS A 142 26.22 -44.23 41.26
N ARG A 143 27.50 -44.48 41.48
CA ARG A 143 28.03 -45.85 41.62
C ARG A 143 27.27 -46.50 42.79
N LYS A 144 26.44 -47.51 42.50
CA LYS A 144 25.99 -48.44 43.54
C LYS A 144 27.22 -49.22 43.99
N ARG A 145 27.57 -49.07 45.27
CA ARG A 145 28.53 -49.94 45.95
C ARG A 145 27.90 -51.33 46.12
N SER A 146 28.78 -52.30 46.05
CA SER A 146 28.63 -53.75 46.19
C SER A 146 27.76 -54.20 47.37
N GLY A 147 27.07 -55.32 47.13
CA GLY A 147 26.52 -56.26 48.10
C GLY A 147 26.44 -57.61 47.40
#